data_AF-A0A9P8VRP8-F1
#
_entry.id   AF-A0A9P8VRP8-F1
#
_cell.length_a   1.000
_cell.length_b   1.000
_cell.length_c   1.000
_cell.angle_alpha   90.00
_cell.angle_beta   90.00
_cell.angle_gamma   90.00
#
_symmetry.space_group_name_H-M   'P 1'
#
loop_
_entity.id
_entity.type
_entity.pdbx_description
1 polymer ?
#
loop_
_entity_poly.entity_id
_entity_poly.type
_entity_poly.pdbx_seq_one_letter_code
_entity_poly.pdbx_strand_id
1 'polypeptide(L)'
;MLSRAFYLLSASLALTSSVAASSCCWGDYWAEQYWLALKWDETAGLAKCGLSGKFPDGTKCSIETSKNDEGYQQAVANVTFGVDDTPFKFRIGINPDGCKLWDSDQVLTGWEGWGAYLFEGHSLTSQDMDFCDGAGAA
;
A
#
# COMPACT_ATOMS: atom_id res chain seq x y z
N MET A 1 -22.18 7.90 61.64
CA MET A 1 -21.71 7.06 60.51
C MET A 1 -21.62 8.01 59.31
N LEU A 2 -20.41 8.52 59.03
CA LEU A 2 -19.64 8.27 57.78
C LEU A 2 -20.48 8.47 56.51
N SER A 3 -20.11 9.24 55.50
CA SER A 3 -18.89 9.96 55.12
C SER A 3 -19.22 10.62 53.77
N ARG A 4 -18.56 11.73 53.40
CA ARG A 4 -17.98 12.07 52.06
C ARG A 4 -18.78 11.70 50.79
N ALA A 5 -18.79 12.44 49.69
CA ALA A 5 -18.11 13.62 49.20
C ALA A 5 -18.65 13.82 47.76
N PHE A 6 -18.46 15.03 47.22
CA PHE A 6 -18.21 15.36 45.81
C PHE A 6 -18.06 14.19 44.84
N TYR A 7 -18.64 14.27 43.64
CA TYR A 7 -17.87 14.30 42.38
C TYR A 7 -18.75 14.69 41.18
N LEU A 8 -18.35 15.79 40.53
CA LEU A 8 -18.75 16.21 39.19
C LEU A 8 -18.42 15.10 38.19
N LEU A 9 -19.40 14.64 37.40
CA LEU A 9 -19.09 13.86 36.18
C LEU A 9 -18.79 14.83 35.05
N SER A 10 -17.49 15.01 34.81
CA SER A 10 -16.91 15.69 33.67
C SER A 10 -17.34 14.98 32.37
N ALA A 11 -18.01 15.71 31.47
CA ALA A 11 -18.18 15.29 30.09
C ALA A 11 -16.82 15.45 29.38
N SER A 12 -16.06 14.37 29.32
CA SER A 12 -14.83 14.31 28.52
C SER A 12 -15.23 14.26 27.04
N LEU A 13 -15.32 15.43 26.39
CA LEU A 13 -15.23 15.50 24.95
C LEU A 13 -13.83 15.02 24.57
N ALA A 14 -13.70 13.75 24.19
CA ALA A 14 -12.54 13.27 23.47
C ALA A 14 -12.57 13.97 22.10
N LEU A 15 -11.86 15.09 22.00
CA LEU A 15 -11.39 15.60 20.72
C LEU A 15 -10.37 14.59 20.21
N THR A 16 -10.86 13.51 19.58
CA THR A 16 -10.01 12.71 18.70
C THR A 16 -9.70 13.62 17.53
N SER A 17 -8.52 14.23 17.55
CA SER A 17 -7.89 14.81 16.37
C SER A 17 -7.81 13.70 15.34
N SER A 18 -8.77 13.68 14.41
CA SER A 18 -8.73 12.87 13.22
C SER A 18 -7.49 13.32 12.45
N VAL A 19 -6.38 12.59 12.60
CA VAL A 19 -5.33 12.61 11.59
C VAL A 19 -6.06 12.24 10.31
N ALA A 20 -6.16 13.19 9.38
CA ALA A 20 -6.92 12.99 8.18
C ALA A 20 -6.33 11.77 7.47
N ALA A 21 -7.15 10.73 7.26
CA ALA A 21 -6.73 9.53 6.56
C ALA A 21 -6.19 9.95 5.19
N SER A 22 -4.88 9.90 5.03
CA SER A 22 -4.19 10.26 3.80
C SER A 22 -4.08 9.00 2.96
N SER A 23 -4.85 8.93 1.88
CA SER A 23 -4.57 7.93 0.84
C SER A 23 -3.20 8.22 0.23
N CYS A 24 -2.46 7.16 -0.09
CA CYS A 24 -1.10 7.26 -0.60
C CYS A 24 -1.03 6.65 -1.99
N CYS A 25 -0.17 7.20 -2.83
CA CYS A 25 0.09 6.68 -4.16
C CYS A 25 1.59 6.52 -4.37
N TRP A 26 1.97 5.36 -4.88
CA TRP A 26 3.33 5.04 -5.25
C TRP A 26 3.39 4.42 -6.63
N GLY A 27 4.55 4.57 -7.28
CA GLY A 27 4.83 4.04 -8.61
C GLY A 27 6.17 3.34 -8.65
N ASP A 28 6.21 2.16 -9.25
CA ASP A 28 7.43 1.52 -9.72
C ASP A 28 7.47 1.60 -11.25
N TYR A 29 8.59 2.09 -11.81
CA TYR A 29 8.77 2.29 -13.24
C TYR A 29 9.92 1.46 -13.76
N TRP A 30 9.69 0.70 -14.83
CA TRP A 30 10.72 -0.14 -15.43
C TRP A 30 10.64 -0.18 -16.96
N ALA A 31 11.77 -0.59 -17.54
CA ALA A 31 11.98 -0.78 -18.98
C ALA A 31 11.44 0.39 -19.84
N GLU A 32 11.58 1.61 -19.32
CA GLU A 32 11.23 2.88 -19.96
C GLU A 32 9.76 3.05 -20.40
N GLN A 33 8.85 2.14 -20.00
CA GLN A 33 7.46 2.23 -20.48
C GLN A 33 6.41 1.60 -19.58
N TYR A 34 6.80 0.90 -18.51
CA TYR A 34 5.87 0.18 -17.66
C TYR A 34 5.84 0.77 -16.27
N TRP A 35 4.63 0.99 -15.78
CA TRP A 35 4.36 1.43 -14.43
C TRP A 35 3.48 0.44 -13.70
N LEU A 36 3.87 0.14 -12.46
CA LEU A 36 3.02 -0.43 -11.42
C LEU A 36 2.63 0.71 -10.49
N ALA A 37 1.34 1.04 -10.43
CA ALA A 37 0.78 1.97 -9.49
C ALA A 37 0.27 1.21 -8.26
N LEU A 38 0.58 1.69 -7.06
CA LEU A 38 0.15 1.13 -5.79
C LEU A 38 -0.52 2.24 -4.97
N LYS A 39 -1.80 2.06 -4.69
CA LYS A 39 -2.61 2.98 -3.88
C LYS A 39 -2.91 2.37 -2.53
N TRP A 40 -2.66 3.10 -1.45
CA TRP A 40 -3.18 2.78 -0.14
C TRP A 40 -4.39 3.65 0.16
N ASP A 41 -5.53 3.02 0.42
CA ASP A 41 -6.73 3.67 0.93
C ASP A 41 -6.75 3.47 2.45
N GLU A 42 -6.28 4.48 3.19
CA GLU A 42 -6.19 4.42 4.65
C GLU A 42 -7.56 4.28 5.31
N THR A 43 -8.61 4.85 4.71
CA THR A 43 -9.98 4.76 5.26
C THR A 43 -10.53 3.34 5.12
N ALA A 44 -10.28 2.70 3.98
CA ALA A 44 -10.69 1.32 3.74
C ALA A 44 -9.76 0.29 4.41
N GLY A 45 -8.51 0.69 4.73
CA GLY A 45 -7.48 -0.23 5.18
C GLY A 45 -7.07 -1.24 4.09
N LEU A 46 -7.11 -0.83 2.83
CA LEU A 46 -6.89 -1.70 1.68
C LEU A 46 -5.95 -1.07 0.65
N ALA A 47 -5.07 -1.89 0.09
CA ALA A 47 -4.27 -1.52 -1.05
C ALA A 47 -4.98 -1.83 -2.38
N LYS A 48 -4.69 -1.05 -3.41
CA LYS A 48 -5.10 -1.27 -4.80
C LYS A 48 -3.85 -1.20 -5.68
N CYS A 49 -3.86 -1.94 -6.78
CA CYS A 49 -2.83 -1.81 -7.78
C CYS A 49 -3.44 -1.52 -9.16
N GLY A 50 -2.65 -0.84 -9.99
CA GLY A 50 -2.99 -0.53 -11.36
C GLY A 50 -1.76 -0.57 -12.24
N LEU A 51 -1.98 -0.70 -13.54
CA LEU A 51 -0.93 -0.76 -14.55
C LEU A 51 -1.10 0.42 -15.52
N SER A 52 0.01 1.04 -15.89
CA SER A 52 0.04 2.10 -16.90
C SER A 52 1.25 1.90 -17.81
N GLY A 53 1.06 2.03 -19.13
CA GLY A 53 2.10 1.74 -20.11
C GLY A 53 1.62 0.87 -21.27
N LYS A 54 2.58 0.35 -22.05
CA LYS A 54 2.31 -0.46 -23.25
C LYS A 54 2.38 -1.96 -22.95
N PHE A 55 1.51 -2.45 -22.06
CA PHE A 55 1.48 -3.86 -21.71
C PHE A 55 0.87 -4.74 -22.82
N PRO A 56 1.29 -6.02 -22.93
CA PRO A 56 0.58 -7.00 -23.74
C PRO A 56 -0.88 -7.17 -23.28
N ASP A 57 -1.79 -7.42 -24.21
CA ASP A 57 -3.19 -7.72 -23.91
C ASP A 57 -3.32 -8.90 -22.95
N GLY A 58 -4.16 -8.76 -21.92
CA GLY A 58 -4.37 -9.78 -20.88
C GLY A 58 -3.49 -9.61 -19.63
N THR A 59 -2.53 -8.68 -19.66
CA THR A 59 -1.74 -8.30 -18.47
C THR A 59 -2.68 -7.76 -17.39
N LYS A 60 -2.50 -8.22 -16.15
CA LYS A 60 -3.35 -7.85 -15.01
C LYS A 60 -2.54 -7.53 -13.78
N CYS A 61 -3.17 -6.78 -12.89
CA CYS A 61 -2.68 -6.63 -11.52
C CYS A 61 -3.76 -6.99 -10.51
N SER A 62 -3.41 -7.86 -9.56
CA SER A 62 -4.20 -8.12 -8.36
C SER A 62 -3.37 -7.83 -7.13
N ILE A 63 -4.00 -7.46 -6.01
CA ILE A 63 -3.27 -7.12 -4.80
C ILE A 63 -4.00 -7.68 -3.57
N GLU A 64 -3.21 -8.21 -2.65
CA GLU A 64 -3.70 -8.75 -1.39
C GLU A 64 -3.09 -7.97 -0.23
N THR A 65 -3.95 -7.50 0.66
CA THR A 65 -3.55 -6.75 1.86
C THR A 65 -3.54 -7.71 3.06
N SER A 66 -2.47 -7.71 3.85
CA SER A 66 -2.31 -8.61 5.01
C SER A 66 -1.46 -7.97 6.11
N LYS A 67 -1.35 -8.64 7.25
CA LYS A 67 -0.36 -8.31 8.29
C LYS A 67 0.65 -9.46 8.40
N ASN A 68 1.91 -9.16 8.67
CA ASN A 68 2.89 -10.18 9.01
C ASN A 68 2.72 -10.63 10.48
N ASP A 69 3.54 -11.58 10.93
CA ASP A 69 3.46 -12.17 12.28
C ASP A 69 3.70 -11.15 13.40
N GLU A 70 4.40 -10.05 13.09
CA GLU A 70 4.68 -8.94 14.02
C GLU A 70 3.60 -7.86 13.98
N GLY A 71 2.58 -8.01 13.12
CA GLY A 71 1.44 -7.11 13.01
C GLY A 71 1.64 -5.94 12.04
N TYR A 72 2.76 -5.89 11.31
CA TYR A 72 3.02 -4.85 10.32
C TYR A 72 2.16 -5.06 9.07
N GLN A 73 1.48 -3.98 8.68
CA GLN A 73 0.62 -3.96 7.50
C GLN A 73 1.47 -4.03 6.22
N GLN A 74 1.07 -4.91 5.31
CA GLN A 74 1.72 -5.08 4.03
C GLN A 74 0.68 -5.36 2.93
N ALA A 75 1.09 -5.17 1.68
CA ALA A 75 0.35 -5.66 0.54
C ALA A 75 1.27 -6.29 -0.49
N VAL A 76 0.79 -7.31 -1.18
CA VAL A 76 1.51 -8.00 -2.25
C VAL A 76 0.72 -7.86 -3.54
N ALA A 77 1.27 -7.09 -4.47
CA ALA A 77 0.77 -7.00 -5.83
C ALA A 77 1.30 -8.16 -6.66
N ASN A 78 0.41 -8.83 -7.40
CA ASN A 78 0.71 -9.87 -8.36
C ASN A 78 0.47 -9.31 -9.75
N VAL A 79 1.53 -9.19 -10.54
CA VAL A 79 1.47 -8.73 -11.93
C VAL A 79 1.66 -9.94 -12.85
N THR A 80 0.65 -10.24 -13.66
CA THR A 80 0.73 -11.26 -14.71
C THR A 80 0.83 -10.57 -16.06
N PHE A 81 1.63 -11.11 -16.98
CA PHE A 81 1.88 -10.49 -18.29
C PHE A 81 1.25 -11.30 -19.42
N GLY A 82 0.40 -10.65 -20.20
CA GLY A 82 -0.29 -11.29 -21.32
C GLY A 82 -1.21 -12.42 -20.86
N VAL A 83 -1.04 -13.61 -21.43
CA VAL A 83 -1.83 -14.81 -21.09
C VAL A 83 -1.10 -15.76 -20.13
N ASP A 84 0.10 -15.38 -19.66
CA ASP A 84 0.83 -16.14 -18.65
C ASP A 84 0.28 -15.82 -17.26
N ASP A 85 -0.21 -16.85 -16.57
CA ASP A 85 -0.79 -16.72 -15.23
C ASP A 85 0.28 -16.71 -14.12
N THR A 86 1.58 -16.82 -14.45
CA THR A 86 2.67 -16.77 -13.48
C THR A 86 2.87 -15.34 -12.98
N PRO A 87 2.61 -15.04 -11.69
CA PRO A 87 2.67 -13.68 -11.20
C PRO A 87 4.10 -13.29 -10.81
N PHE A 88 4.52 -12.09 -11.22
CA PHE A 88 5.61 -11.37 -10.60
C PHE A 88 5.08 -10.61 -9.39
N LYS A 89 5.77 -10.72 -8.25
CA LYS A 89 5.28 -10.23 -6.97
C LYS A 89 6.02 -8.99 -6.52
N PHE A 90 5.28 -7.96 -6.15
CA PHE A 90 5.82 -6.76 -5.51
C PHE A 90 5.20 -6.60 -4.13
N ARG A 91 6.02 -6.59 -3.09
CA ARG A 91 5.59 -6.34 -1.71
C ARG A 91 5.76 -4.87 -1.36
N ILE A 92 4.78 -4.30 -0.65
CA ILE A 92 4.91 -3.01 0.04
C ILE A 92 4.65 -3.18 1.52
N GLY A 93 5.51 -2.59 2.35
CA GLY A 93 5.23 -2.33 3.76
C GLY A 93 4.49 -1.00 3.91
N ILE A 94 3.30 -1.02 4.49
CA ILE A 94 2.41 0.14 4.57
C ILE A 94 2.43 0.69 5.98
N ASN A 95 3.07 1.85 6.19
CA ASN A 95 2.97 2.55 7.45
C ASN A 95 1.73 3.46 7.41
N PRO A 96 0.68 3.18 8.23
CA PRO A 96 -0.53 4.00 8.24
C PRO A 96 -0.27 5.42 8.78
N ASP A 97 0.83 5.63 9.51
CA ASP A 97 1.20 6.93 10.06
C ASP A 97 1.96 7.77 9.01
N GLY A 98 1.24 8.22 7.99
CA GLY A 98 1.64 9.33 7.12
C GLY A 98 2.37 8.96 5.83
N CYS A 99 1.77 8.11 4.99
CA CYS A 99 2.26 7.75 3.64
C CYS A 99 3.74 7.40 3.54
N LYS A 100 4.27 6.85 4.63
CA LYS A 100 5.60 6.26 4.66
C LYS A 100 5.47 4.77 4.41
N LEU A 101 6.54 4.19 3.88
CA LEU A 101 6.68 2.75 3.89
C LEU A 101 7.25 2.35 5.25
N TRP A 102 7.03 1.09 5.66
CA TRP A 102 7.79 0.54 6.77
C TRP A 102 9.28 0.50 6.42
N ASP A 103 10.13 0.54 7.43
CA ASP A 103 11.56 0.38 7.24
C ASP A 103 11.85 -1.05 6.73
N SER A 104 12.93 -1.20 5.97
CA SER A 104 13.22 -2.43 5.23
C SER A 104 13.47 -3.65 6.13
N ASP A 105 13.83 -3.44 7.39
CA ASP A 105 13.99 -4.47 8.42
C ASP A 105 12.66 -5.01 8.94
N GLN A 106 11.57 -4.23 8.86
CA GLN A 106 10.23 -4.62 9.29
C GLN A 106 9.45 -5.32 8.17
N VAL A 107 9.47 -4.73 6.97
CA VAL A 107 8.85 -5.29 5.77
C VAL A 107 9.71 -4.93 4.56
N LEU A 108 10.27 -5.94 3.90
CA LEU A 108 11.00 -5.76 2.66
C LEU A 108 10.05 -5.28 1.55
N THR A 109 10.19 -4.02 1.17
CA THR A 109 9.48 -3.45 0.02
C THR A 109 10.27 -3.70 -1.25
N GLY A 110 9.62 -4.23 -2.27
CA GLY A 110 10.24 -4.49 -3.58
C GLY A 110 9.71 -5.74 -4.26
N TRP A 111 10.28 -6.02 -5.42
CA TRP A 111 10.03 -7.26 -6.17
C TRP A 111 10.60 -8.47 -5.43
N GLU A 112 9.82 -9.55 -5.35
CA GLU A 112 10.18 -10.76 -4.63
C GLU A 112 9.87 -12.04 -5.40
N GLY A 113 10.53 -13.13 -5.01
CA GLY A 113 10.32 -14.46 -5.58
C GLY A 113 10.92 -14.63 -6.97
N TRP A 114 10.27 -15.47 -7.78
CA TRP A 114 10.71 -15.76 -9.14
C TRP A 114 10.64 -14.51 -10.02
N GLY A 115 11.72 -14.22 -10.76
CA GLY A 115 11.78 -13.09 -11.67
C GLY A 115 12.11 -11.74 -11.03
N ALA A 116 12.27 -11.65 -9.70
CA ALA A 116 12.61 -10.40 -9.02
C ALA A 116 13.92 -9.76 -9.54
N TYR A 117 14.89 -10.57 -9.97
CA TYR A 117 16.15 -10.12 -10.57
C TYR A 117 15.96 -9.30 -11.85
N LEU A 118 14.82 -9.39 -12.53
CA LEU A 118 14.51 -8.58 -13.72
C LEU A 118 14.21 -7.12 -13.37
N PHE A 119 14.00 -6.81 -12.10
CA PHE A 119 13.63 -5.48 -11.60
C PHE A 119 14.70 -4.92 -10.64
N GLU A 120 15.90 -5.50 -10.65
CA GLU A 120 17.01 -5.05 -9.80
C GLU A 120 17.41 -3.61 -10.14
N GLY A 121 17.58 -2.78 -9.10
CA GLY A 121 17.91 -1.36 -9.24
C GLY A 121 16.71 -0.45 -9.43
N HIS A 122 15.49 -0.99 -9.51
CA HIS A 122 14.27 -0.17 -9.49
C HIS A 122 13.81 0.04 -8.05
N SER A 123 13.11 1.15 -7.84
CA SER A 123 12.65 1.55 -6.51
C SER A 123 11.32 2.26 -6.62
N LEU A 124 10.48 2.00 -5.62
CA LEU A 124 9.21 2.68 -5.48
C LEU A 124 9.43 4.19 -5.28
N THR A 125 8.63 4.99 -5.98
CA THR A 125 8.62 6.46 -5.85
C THR A 125 7.23 6.94 -5.45
N SER A 126 7.16 8.01 -4.66
CA SER A 126 5.87 8.65 -4.36
C SER A 126 5.29 9.28 -5.62
N GLN A 127 3.99 9.17 -5.81
CA GLN A 127 3.27 9.70 -6.96
C GLN A 127 2.05 10.52 -6.51
N ASP A 128 1.53 11.36 -7.40
CA ASP A 128 0.26 12.06 -7.17
C ASP A 128 -0.91 11.09 -7.22
N MET A 129 -1.98 11.35 -6.46
CA MET A 129 -3.16 10.47 -6.42
C MET A 129 -3.81 10.26 -7.79
N ASP A 130 -3.80 11.29 -8.64
CA ASP A 130 -4.33 11.24 -10.01
C ASP A 130 -3.64 10.17 -10.86
N PHE A 131 -2.36 9.88 -10.60
CA PHE A 131 -1.63 8.81 -11.28
C PHE A 131 -2.21 7.43 -10.92
N CYS A 132 -2.42 7.17 -9.63
CA CYS A 132 -2.99 5.90 -9.19
C CYS A 132 -4.45 5.73 -9.60
N ASP A 133 -5.23 6.81 -9.63
CA ASP A 133 -6.63 6.76 -10.04
C ASP A 133 -6.79 6.63 -11.57
N GLY A 134 -5.81 7.09 -12.34
CA GLY A 134 -5.72 6.90 -13.80
C GLY A 134 -5.12 5.56 -14.23
N ALA A 135 -4.35 4.89 -13.36
CA ALA A 135 -3.80 3.57 -13.65
C ALA A 135 -4.93 2.52 -13.65
N GLY A 136 -5.09 1.82 -14.77
CA GLY A 136 -6.16 0.84 -14.91
C GLY A 136 -5.88 -0.40 -14.05
N ALA A 137 -6.92 -0.90 -13.37
CA ALA A 137 -6.96 -2.31 -13.00
C ALA A 137 -7.26 -3.09 -14.29
N ALA A 138 -6.21 -3.39 -15.06
CA ALA A 138 -6.32 -4.24 -16.24
C ALA A 138 -6.64 -5.68 -15.83
#